data_AF-A0A2L0EY29-F1
#
_entry.id   AF-A0A2L0EY29-F1
#
_cell.length_a   1.000
_cell.length_b   1.000
_cell.length_c   1.000
_cell.angle_alpha   90.00
_cell.angle_beta   90.00
_cell.angle_gamma   90.00
#
_symmetry.space_group_name_H-M   'P 1'
#
loop_
_entity.id
_entity.type
_entity.pdbx_description
1 polymer ?
#
loop_
_entity_poly.entity_id
_entity_poly.type
_entity_poly.pdbx_seq_one_letter_code
_entity_poly.pdbx_strand_id
1 'polypeptide(L)'
;MRYSSIGSFLALVLASGVAHPEPAGLSVKERAEHEFLAEMEGGEDRNGARILREAVSRLRGLDLDLEPLSNQNPDATGSLSDYETYIPSTAVQHVPPLERALLDTYLSNPDDAVLARILGAYHVHASRKERRGTTVAQVKHDIYASYFLSRAVDLGAGDRWIPRALADAESRLRRAGGPGLIPMIEEGLPSHLGFIDAFNYDEGNRHVAVDGLLREFIRQPNNLMTNAYLAASNIWVGGEAAYNDATMLYSFLLSSYFVVRAVQMAEVVENAWLEDPENNPQFRLSSILGGWAIPARRWLASIHRDTEAVRALDEEHRYWLAINRAFHSASIGLMMFDEPENLMEGFGAWMAGFEHCQEVPGVRSCIDRPKMTFNRLSFTLGGVDYFLKAGQLDLAQYFLSVRRDPALALDFGYEDWDLGREGWEHRENNLTAIAALYSNGDPGDDPTNFLLKSHKWGPNTIVCQTCHQTQSRVWSEEVIEQYRYEPAHEDVAVVGEWPAITTTWYGASLPALSR
;
A
#
# COMPACT_ATOMS: atom_id res chain seq x y z
N MET A 1 -45.03 -3.92 46.82
CA MET A 1 -45.98 -3.50 45.75
C MET A 1 -45.10 -3.02 44.59
N ARG A 2 -44.76 -3.90 43.64
CA ARG A 2 -45.46 -4.34 42.41
C ARG A 2 -44.99 -3.55 41.17
N TYR A 3 -44.15 -4.25 40.40
CA TYR A 3 -43.83 -4.28 38.95
C TYR A 3 -44.66 -3.48 37.91
N SER A 4 -43.96 -3.20 36.78
CA SER A 4 -44.39 -3.19 35.35
C SER A 4 -45.15 -1.93 34.84
N SER A 5 -44.96 -1.34 33.64
CA SER A 5 -44.36 -1.68 32.32
C SER A 5 -43.92 -0.38 31.60
N ILE A 6 -42.76 -0.27 30.92
CA ILE A 6 -42.49 -0.59 29.48
C ILE A 6 -43.60 -0.14 28.52
N GLY A 7 -43.24 0.74 27.56
CA GLY A 7 -43.97 0.89 26.29
C GLY A 7 -43.99 2.32 25.72
N SER A 8 -43.21 2.55 24.66
CA SER A 8 -43.49 3.56 23.62
C SER A 8 -43.17 5.04 23.90
N PHE A 9 -41.88 5.40 23.89
CA PHE A 9 -41.45 6.76 23.55
C PHE A 9 -40.18 6.79 22.67
N LEU A 10 -39.94 5.70 21.94
CA LEU A 10 -38.80 5.53 21.02
C LEU A 10 -39.19 5.65 19.53
N ALA A 11 -40.35 6.23 19.22
CA ALA A 11 -40.88 6.28 17.85
C ALA A 11 -41.14 7.69 17.29
N LEU A 12 -40.68 8.77 17.94
CA LEU A 12 -40.95 10.14 17.45
C LEU A 12 -39.73 11.08 17.36
N VAL A 13 -38.51 10.53 17.40
CA VAL A 13 -37.27 11.29 17.11
C VAL A 13 -36.55 10.75 15.86
N LEU A 14 -37.07 9.69 15.24
CA LEU A 14 -36.62 9.16 13.93
C LEU A 14 -37.43 9.70 12.73
N ALA A 15 -38.21 10.77 12.91
CA ALA A 15 -39.08 11.32 11.86
C ALA A 15 -38.94 12.85 11.66
N SER A 16 -37.87 13.46 12.16
CA SER A 16 -37.49 14.81 11.76
C SER A 16 -36.11 14.77 11.11
N GLY A 17 -36.07 14.18 9.91
CA GLY A 17 -35.14 14.59 8.88
C GLY A 17 -35.40 16.05 8.58
N VAL A 18 -34.84 16.95 9.40
CA VAL A 18 -34.62 18.33 8.99
C VAL A 18 -33.38 18.26 8.11
N ALA A 19 -33.59 17.83 6.86
CA ALA A 19 -32.72 18.21 5.78
C ALA A 19 -32.66 19.74 5.82
N HIS A 20 -31.49 20.29 6.14
CA HIS A 20 -31.24 21.69 5.81
C HIS A 20 -31.55 21.84 4.31
N PRO A 21 -32.32 22.87 3.91
CA PRO A 21 -32.61 23.06 2.50
C PRO A 21 -31.29 23.15 1.75
N GLU A 22 -31.09 22.25 0.78
CA GLU A 22 -29.96 22.34 -0.14
C GLU A 22 -29.95 23.75 -0.73
N PRO A 23 -28.82 24.48 -0.68
CA PRO A 23 -28.72 25.76 -1.35
C PRO A 23 -28.75 25.51 -2.86
N ALA A 24 -29.94 25.62 -3.44
CA ALA A 24 -30.15 25.53 -4.86
C ALA A 24 -29.32 26.62 -5.57
N GLY A 25 -28.40 26.21 -6.43
CA GLY A 25 -27.61 27.11 -7.28
C GLY A 25 -26.12 27.22 -6.95
N LEU A 26 -25.59 26.48 -5.98
CA LEU A 26 -24.15 26.43 -5.74
C LEU A 26 -23.45 25.40 -6.65
N SER A 27 -22.33 25.81 -7.25
CA SER A 27 -21.39 24.88 -7.89
C SER A 27 -20.87 23.83 -6.89
N VAL A 28 -20.30 22.73 -7.37
CA VAL A 28 -19.74 21.69 -6.48
C VAL A 28 -18.66 22.28 -5.57
N LYS A 29 -17.85 23.20 -6.11
CA LYS A 29 -16.87 24.01 -5.36
C LYS A 29 -17.52 24.82 -4.24
N GLU A 30 -18.57 25.58 -4.52
CA GLU A 30 -19.25 26.40 -3.53
C GLU A 30 -19.99 25.57 -2.46
N ARG A 31 -20.49 24.38 -2.81
CA ARG A 31 -21.05 23.42 -1.85
C ARG A 31 -19.99 22.85 -0.92
N ALA A 32 -18.86 22.41 -1.46
CA ALA A 32 -17.74 21.92 -0.67
C ALA A 32 -17.19 23.01 0.26
N GLU A 33 -17.12 24.27 -0.20
CA GLU A 33 -16.75 25.41 0.64
C GLU A 33 -17.76 25.67 1.77
N HIS A 34 -19.06 25.57 1.48
CA HIS A 34 -20.13 25.80 2.45
C HIS A 34 -20.20 24.71 3.54
N GLU A 35 -20.15 23.43 3.13
CA GLU A 35 -20.10 22.28 4.06
C GLU A 35 -18.85 22.33 4.94
N PHE A 36 -17.71 22.72 4.36
CA PHE A 36 -16.46 22.88 5.09
C PHE A 36 -16.52 23.99 6.15
N LEU A 37 -17.02 25.18 5.80
CA LEU A 37 -17.17 26.27 6.77
C LEU A 37 -18.13 25.88 7.91
N ALA A 38 -19.20 25.15 7.60
CA ALA A 38 -20.15 24.64 8.58
C ALA A 38 -19.53 23.59 9.53
N GLU A 39 -18.68 22.67 9.02
CA GLU A 39 -17.96 21.72 9.87
C GLU A 39 -16.90 22.39 10.77
N MET A 40 -16.31 23.49 10.31
CA MET A 40 -15.20 24.18 10.97
C MET A 40 -15.64 25.11 12.11
N GLU A 41 -16.89 25.61 12.09
CA GLU A 41 -17.44 26.48 13.14
C GLU A 41 -17.81 25.72 14.45
N GLY A 42 -17.77 24.38 14.44
CA GLY A 42 -18.05 23.55 15.61
C GLY A 42 -16.87 23.26 16.56
N GLY A 43 -15.65 23.72 16.24
CA GLY A 43 -14.42 23.38 16.97
C GLY A 43 -13.76 24.53 17.76
N GLU A 44 -13.18 24.24 18.93
CA GLU A 44 -12.50 25.23 19.81
C GLU A 44 -11.11 25.70 19.31
N ASP A 45 -10.56 25.12 18.23
CA ASP A 45 -9.23 25.44 17.70
C ASP A 45 -9.26 26.65 16.73
N ARG A 46 -9.13 27.85 17.30
CA ARG A 46 -9.13 29.11 16.55
C ARG A 46 -7.97 29.27 15.57
N ASN A 47 -6.84 28.58 15.77
CA ASN A 47 -5.66 28.71 14.89
C ASN A 47 -5.77 27.79 13.66
N GLY A 48 -6.17 26.52 13.86
CA GLY A 48 -6.45 25.61 12.75
C GLY A 48 -7.54 26.18 11.83
N ALA A 49 -8.63 26.68 12.42
CA ALA A 49 -9.72 27.32 11.68
C ALA A 49 -9.32 28.61 10.95
N ARG A 50 -8.27 29.31 11.41
CA ARG A 50 -7.76 30.51 10.72
C ARG A 50 -6.92 30.13 9.49
N ILE A 51 -6.01 29.18 9.64
CA ILE A 51 -5.15 28.69 8.54
C ILE A 51 -5.98 27.99 7.46
N LEU A 52 -6.99 27.23 7.85
CA LEU A 52 -7.93 26.58 6.93
C LEU A 52 -8.83 27.58 6.19
N ARG A 53 -9.20 28.71 6.81
CA ARG A 53 -9.87 29.81 6.09
C ARG A 53 -8.96 30.49 5.07
N GLU A 54 -7.68 30.66 5.39
CA GLU A 54 -6.66 31.16 4.46
C GLU A 54 -6.44 30.17 3.30
N ALA A 55 -6.50 28.86 3.57
CA ALA A 55 -6.45 27.79 2.58
C ALA A 55 -7.60 27.86 1.57
N VAL A 56 -8.84 27.92 2.06
CA VAL A 56 -10.05 28.06 1.24
C VAL A 56 -9.98 29.32 0.38
N SER A 57 -9.50 30.43 0.95
CA SER A 57 -9.30 31.67 0.18
C SER A 57 -8.32 31.52 -0.98
N ARG A 58 -7.31 30.64 -0.88
CA ARG A 58 -6.35 30.37 -1.97
C ARG A 58 -6.88 29.36 -2.98
N LEU A 59 -7.62 28.35 -2.51
CA LEU A 59 -8.34 27.39 -3.36
C LEU A 59 -9.37 28.05 -4.28
N ARG A 60 -9.93 29.20 -3.88
CA ARG A 60 -10.79 30.00 -4.75
C ARG A 60 -10.13 30.40 -6.07
N GLY A 61 -8.80 30.52 -6.12
CA GLY A 61 -8.03 30.79 -7.33
C GLY A 61 -7.61 29.56 -8.14
N LEU A 62 -7.88 28.35 -7.65
CA LEU A 62 -7.56 27.09 -8.33
C LEU A 62 -8.82 26.52 -9.00
N ASP A 63 -8.68 26.08 -10.25
CA ASP A 63 -9.70 25.34 -10.96
C ASP A 63 -9.64 23.90 -10.45
N LEU A 64 -10.69 23.46 -9.75
CA LEU A 64 -10.73 22.14 -9.12
C LEU A 64 -11.59 21.23 -9.98
N ASP A 65 -10.94 20.42 -10.83
CA ASP A 65 -11.62 19.37 -11.57
C ASP A 65 -11.98 18.23 -10.61
N LEU A 66 -13.29 18.03 -10.42
CA LEU A 66 -13.85 16.98 -9.58
C LEU A 66 -14.45 15.90 -10.48
N GLU A 67 -13.59 15.26 -11.29
CA GLU A 67 -14.02 14.12 -12.09
C GLU A 67 -14.26 12.87 -11.22
N PRO A 68 -15.13 11.94 -11.67
CA PRO A 68 -15.28 10.63 -11.03
C PRO A 68 -13.95 9.88 -10.96
N LEU A 69 -13.78 9.04 -9.93
CA LEU A 69 -12.67 8.10 -9.88
C LEU A 69 -12.84 7.10 -11.04
N SER A 70 -11.85 7.07 -11.93
CA SER A 70 -11.81 6.18 -13.09
C SER A 70 -10.68 5.19 -12.90
N ASN A 71 -10.98 3.91 -13.10
CA ASN A 71 -9.95 2.87 -13.21
C ASN A 71 -9.20 2.97 -14.54
N GLN A 72 -9.69 3.76 -15.49
CA GLN A 72 -9.10 3.92 -16.82
C GLN A 72 -8.37 5.26 -16.89
N ASN A 73 -7.14 5.20 -17.40
CA ASN A 73 -6.47 6.37 -17.94
C ASN A 73 -7.35 6.96 -19.06
N PRO A 74 -7.73 8.25 -19.04
CA PRO A 74 -8.60 8.85 -20.06
C PRO A 74 -8.03 8.79 -21.48
N ASP A 75 -6.72 8.57 -21.63
CA ASP A 75 -6.07 8.32 -22.92
C ASP A 75 -6.08 6.83 -23.33
N ALA A 76 -6.50 5.91 -22.44
CA ALA A 76 -6.50 4.47 -22.67
C ALA A 76 -7.76 3.98 -23.41
N THR A 77 -7.75 4.11 -24.74
CA THR A 77 -8.73 3.42 -25.59
C THR A 77 -8.30 1.99 -25.85
N GLY A 78 -8.46 1.07 -24.88
CA GLY A 78 -8.35 -0.39 -25.09
C GLY A 78 -7.14 -0.85 -25.91
N SER A 79 -6.00 -0.15 -25.76
CA SER A 79 -4.81 -0.38 -26.56
C SER A 79 -4.04 -1.59 -26.00
N LEU A 80 -3.15 -2.17 -26.82
CA LEU A 80 -2.28 -3.26 -26.40
C LEU A 80 -1.28 -2.85 -25.29
N SER A 81 -1.01 -1.54 -25.12
CA SER A 81 -0.09 -1.02 -24.11
C SER A 81 -0.76 -0.85 -22.74
N ASP A 82 -2.06 -0.59 -22.73
CA ASP A 82 -2.80 -0.21 -21.51
C ASP A 82 -3.57 -1.39 -20.90
N TYR A 83 -3.31 -2.61 -21.37
CA TYR A 83 -3.97 -3.79 -20.81
C TYR A 83 -3.47 -4.04 -19.39
N GLU A 84 -4.33 -3.72 -18.42
CA GLU A 84 -4.16 -4.02 -17.01
C GLU A 84 -5.22 -5.02 -16.57
N THR A 85 -4.84 -5.95 -15.69
CA THR A 85 -5.82 -6.85 -15.08
C THR A 85 -6.87 -6.04 -14.33
N TYR A 86 -8.14 -6.31 -14.61
CA TYR A 86 -9.23 -5.73 -13.83
C TYR A 86 -9.21 -6.31 -12.41
N ILE A 87 -9.12 -5.42 -11.43
CA ILE A 87 -9.06 -5.73 -10.00
C ILE A 87 -10.37 -5.26 -9.35
N PRO A 88 -11.27 -6.18 -8.94
CA PRO A 88 -12.54 -5.86 -8.29
C PRO A 88 -12.41 -4.93 -7.07
N SER A 89 -12.71 -3.65 -7.25
CA SER A 89 -12.86 -2.70 -6.14
C SER A 89 -14.33 -2.48 -5.81
N THR A 90 -14.86 -3.22 -4.83
CA THR A 90 -16.22 -2.98 -4.32
C THR A 90 -16.26 -1.97 -3.17
N ALA A 91 -15.11 -1.58 -2.63
CA ALA A 91 -15.00 -0.63 -1.54
C ALA A 91 -14.01 0.48 -1.92
N VAL A 92 -14.49 1.73 -1.91
CA VAL A 92 -13.67 2.92 -2.15
C VAL A 92 -13.51 3.66 -0.83
N GLN A 93 -12.30 4.12 -0.51
CA GLN A 93 -12.10 5.00 0.63
C GLN A 93 -12.88 6.31 0.40
N HIS A 94 -13.90 6.54 1.22
CA HIS A 94 -14.64 7.79 1.14
C HIS A 94 -13.85 8.91 1.84
N VAL A 95 -13.40 9.88 1.05
CA VAL A 95 -12.85 11.16 1.52
C VAL A 95 -13.80 12.30 1.14
N PRO A 96 -13.93 13.34 1.98
CA PRO A 96 -14.69 14.54 1.65
C PRO A 96 -14.21 15.19 0.34
N PRO A 97 -15.09 15.83 -0.45
CA PRO A 97 -14.73 16.43 -1.74
C PRO A 97 -13.57 17.43 -1.67
N LEU A 98 -13.52 18.25 -0.62
CA LEU A 98 -12.43 19.21 -0.42
C LEU A 98 -11.09 18.52 -0.18
N GLU A 99 -11.07 17.47 0.64
CA GLU A 99 -9.86 16.71 0.93
C GLU A 99 -9.35 16.05 -0.36
N ARG A 100 -10.26 15.46 -1.15
CA ARG A 100 -9.93 14.90 -2.47
C ARG A 100 -9.30 15.94 -3.39
N ALA A 101 -9.91 17.12 -3.51
CA ALA A 101 -9.39 18.22 -4.33
C ALA A 101 -7.99 18.68 -3.87
N LEU A 102 -7.79 18.80 -2.56
CA LEU A 102 -6.49 19.17 -1.99
C LEU A 102 -5.42 18.11 -2.28
N LEU A 103 -5.77 16.83 -2.19
CA LEU A 103 -4.85 15.73 -2.48
C LEU A 103 -4.48 15.68 -3.97
N ASP A 104 -5.44 15.77 -4.88
CA ASP A 104 -5.19 15.81 -6.33
C ASP A 104 -4.27 16.98 -6.70
N THR A 105 -4.56 18.16 -6.15
CA THR A 105 -3.74 19.37 -6.36
C THR A 105 -2.33 19.19 -5.80
N TYR A 106 -2.20 18.60 -4.60
CA TYR A 106 -0.91 18.34 -3.95
C TYR A 106 -0.09 17.30 -4.73
N LEU A 107 -0.67 16.18 -5.15
CA LEU A 107 0.05 15.17 -5.91
C LEU A 107 0.50 15.69 -7.28
N SER A 108 -0.24 16.64 -7.85
CA SER A 108 0.17 17.35 -9.07
C SER A 108 1.25 18.41 -8.81
N ASN A 109 1.38 18.90 -7.57
CA ASN A 109 2.34 19.93 -7.16
C ASN A 109 2.98 19.61 -5.79
N PRO A 110 3.75 18.51 -5.66
CA PRO A 110 4.19 17.98 -4.37
C PRO A 110 5.24 18.86 -3.67
N ASP A 111 5.84 19.80 -4.41
CA ASP A 111 6.82 20.78 -3.95
C ASP A 111 6.18 22.06 -3.39
N ASP A 112 4.84 22.16 -3.39
CA ASP A 112 4.14 23.33 -2.86
C ASP A 112 4.02 23.26 -1.32
N ALA A 113 4.88 24.03 -0.64
CA ALA A 113 4.87 24.16 0.82
C ALA A 113 3.52 24.64 1.39
N VAL A 114 2.75 25.42 0.62
CA VAL A 114 1.43 25.91 1.02
C VAL A 114 0.42 24.76 1.01
N LEU A 115 0.40 23.93 -0.02
CA LEU A 115 -0.48 22.75 -0.05
C LEU A 115 -0.17 21.77 1.08
N ALA A 116 1.12 21.49 1.32
CA ALA A 116 1.56 20.69 2.46
C ALA A 116 1.09 21.28 3.79
N ARG A 117 1.23 22.60 4.00
CA ARG A 117 0.71 23.28 5.19
C ARG A 117 -0.80 23.13 5.37
N ILE A 118 -1.56 23.28 4.28
CA ILE A 118 -3.02 23.22 4.31
C ILE A 118 -3.49 21.83 4.69
N LEU A 119 -2.96 20.80 4.03
CA LEU A 119 -3.27 19.40 4.33
C LEU A 119 -2.82 19.02 5.75
N GLY A 120 -1.65 19.48 6.17
CA GLY A 120 -1.18 19.33 7.56
C GLY A 120 -2.15 19.95 8.57
N ALA A 121 -2.61 21.18 8.34
CA ALA A 121 -3.60 21.83 9.21
C ALA A 121 -4.95 21.11 9.23
N TYR A 122 -5.42 20.64 8.06
CA TYR A 122 -6.65 19.88 7.91
C TYR A 122 -6.62 18.63 8.79
N HIS A 123 -5.55 17.83 8.70
CA HIS A 123 -5.43 16.59 9.47
C HIS A 123 -5.19 16.82 10.97
N VAL A 124 -4.47 17.86 11.36
CA VAL A 124 -4.37 18.26 12.78
C VAL A 124 -5.74 18.60 13.34
N HIS A 125 -6.58 19.28 12.57
CA HIS A 125 -7.94 19.60 13.00
C HIS A 125 -8.80 18.33 13.08
N ALA A 126 -8.77 17.49 12.06
CA ALA A 126 -9.52 16.24 12.00
C ALA A 126 -9.16 15.29 13.16
N SER A 127 -7.87 15.16 13.49
CA SER A 127 -7.43 14.29 14.60
C SER A 127 -7.84 14.79 15.99
N ARG A 128 -8.24 16.06 16.11
CA ARG A 128 -8.72 16.70 17.35
C ARG A 128 -10.23 16.67 17.52
N LYS A 129 -11.01 16.32 16.48
CA LYS A 129 -12.48 16.22 16.59
C LYS A 129 -12.91 15.11 17.56
N GLU A 130 -12.08 14.08 17.74
CA GLU A 130 -12.34 12.93 18.61
C GLU A 130 -11.99 13.23 20.08
N ARG A 131 -13.02 13.32 20.93
CA ARG A 131 -12.88 13.79 22.33
C ARG A 131 -12.61 12.68 23.37
N ARG A 132 -12.73 11.39 23.01
CA ARG A 132 -12.61 10.28 23.98
C ARG A 132 -11.84 9.09 23.41
N GLY A 133 -10.70 8.78 24.05
CA GLY A 133 -9.85 7.65 23.70
C GLY A 133 -9.12 7.82 22.37
N THR A 134 -8.15 6.96 22.11
CA THR A 134 -7.50 6.87 20.80
C THR A 134 -8.43 6.14 19.84
N THR A 135 -8.79 6.77 18.73
CA THR A 135 -9.64 6.17 17.68
C THR A 135 -8.82 5.87 16.42
N VAL A 136 -9.34 5.02 15.53
CA VAL A 136 -8.71 4.72 14.23
C VAL A 136 -8.54 6.00 13.41
N ALA A 137 -9.58 6.84 13.33
CA ALA A 137 -9.54 8.11 12.61
C ALA A 137 -8.45 9.05 13.17
N GLN A 138 -8.31 9.11 14.49
CA GLN A 138 -7.25 9.90 15.13
C GLN A 138 -5.86 9.41 14.74
N VAL A 139 -5.60 8.10 14.77
CA VAL A 139 -4.29 7.52 14.38
C VAL A 139 -3.99 7.83 12.91
N LYS A 140 -4.94 7.59 12.00
CA LYS A 140 -4.77 7.90 10.57
C LYS A 140 -4.44 9.37 10.35
N HIS A 141 -5.25 10.27 10.89
CA HIS A 141 -5.04 11.71 10.71
C HIS A 141 -3.78 12.21 11.41
N ASP A 142 -3.34 11.63 12.52
CA ASP A 142 -2.05 12.00 13.12
C ASP A 142 -0.87 11.55 12.25
N ILE A 143 -0.95 10.39 11.57
CA ILE A 143 0.06 9.96 10.58
C ILE A 143 0.07 10.94 9.39
N TYR A 144 -1.09 11.24 8.80
CA TYR A 144 -1.18 12.17 7.67
C TYR A 144 -0.72 13.59 8.04
N ALA A 145 -1.13 14.09 9.21
CA ALA A 145 -0.65 15.36 9.74
C ALA A 145 0.88 15.38 9.86
N SER A 146 1.46 14.33 10.46
CA SER A 146 2.92 14.24 10.63
C SER A 146 3.65 14.24 9.29
N TYR A 147 3.12 13.54 8.28
CA TYR A 147 3.64 13.57 6.92
C TYR A 147 3.65 14.98 6.33
N PHE A 148 2.48 15.62 6.22
CA PHE A 148 2.36 16.91 5.54
C PHE A 148 3.08 18.04 6.28
N LEU A 149 3.11 18.00 7.62
CA LEU A 149 3.86 18.97 8.41
C LEU A 149 5.38 18.78 8.26
N SER A 150 5.86 17.53 8.18
CA SER A 150 7.27 17.26 7.88
C SER A 150 7.64 17.76 6.48
N ARG A 151 6.81 17.45 5.47
CA ARG A 151 6.99 17.98 4.11
C ARG A 151 6.98 19.50 4.06
N ALA A 152 6.11 20.17 4.81
CA ALA A 152 6.11 21.62 4.89
C ALA A 152 7.45 22.16 5.47
N VAL A 153 8.02 21.49 6.48
CA VAL A 153 9.32 21.86 7.04
C VAL A 153 10.43 21.68 6.00
N ASP A 154 10.48 20.54 5.31
CA ASP A 154 11.50 20.24 4.29
C ASP A 154 11.45 21.23 3.12
N LEU A 155 10.25 21.65 2.73
CA LEU A 155 10.02 22.66 1.70
C LEU A 155 10.27 24.11 2.19
N GLY A 156 10.80 24.27 3.41
CA GLY A 156 11.24 25.56 3.95
C GLY A 156 10.14 26.41 4.58
N ALA A 157 9.00 25.84 4.98
CA ALA A 157 7.96 26.60 5.65
C ALA A 157 8.44 27.14 7.01
N GLY A 158 8.46 28.47 7.15
CA GLY A 158 8.95 29.16 8.36
C GLY A 158 7.91 29.38 9.47
N ASP A 159 6.69 28.87 9.34
CA ASP A 159 5.62 29.13 10.29
C ASP A 159 5.85 28.43 11.64
N ARG A 160 5.94 29.21 12.72
CA ARG A 160 6.21 28.69 14.08
C ARG A 160 5.20 27.67 14.62
N TRP A 161 4.00 27.60 14.05
CA TRP A 161 2.99 26.63 14.47
C TRP A 161 3.24 25.23 13.91
N ILE A 162 3.94 25.10 12.77
CA ILE A 162 4.18 23.82 12.09
C ILE A 162 5.01 22.88 12.99
N PRO A 163 6.19 23.27 13.52
CA PRO A 163 6.96 22.36 14.37
C PRO A 163 6.22 21.96 15.65
N ARG A 164 5.37 22.84 16.19
CA ARG A 164 4.56 22.54 17.38
C ARG A 164 3.47 21.53 17.07
N ALA A 165 2.75 21.72 15.96
CA ALA A 165 1.71 20.80 15.53
C ALA A 165 2.28 19.43 15.15
N LEU A 166 3.47 19.40 14.54
CA LEU A 166 4.19 18.17 14.22
C LEU A 166 4.55 17.42 15.51
N ALA A 167 5.22 18.10 16.45
CA ALA A 167 5.57 17.50 17.74
C ALA A 167 4.34 16.98 18.52
N ASP A 168 3.22 17.70 18.46
CA ASP A 168 1.96 17.28 19.07
C ASP A 168 1.40 16.00 18.42
N ALA A 169 1.41 15.92 17.08
CA ALA A 169 0.95 14.75 16.34
C ALA A 169 1.84 13.53 16.60
N GLU A 170 3.16 13.68 16.51
CA GLU A 170 4.12 12.63 16.83
C GLU A 170 4.02 12.17 18.30
N SER A 171 3.74 13.09 19.22
CA SER A 171 3.50 12.75 20.64
C SER A 171 2.26 11.87 20.81
N ARG A 172 1.17 12.14 20.06
CA ARG A 172 -0.02 11.28 20.05
C ARG A 172 0.26 9.92 19.42
N LEU A 173 0.94 9.87 18.29
CA LEU A 173 1.33 8.61 17.64
C LEU A 173 2.22 7.76 18.54
N ARG A 174 3.21 8.37 19.20
CA ARG A 174 4.08 7.68 20.15
C ARG A 174 3.28 7.08 21.30
N ARG A 175 2.30 7.82 21.86
CA ARG A 175 1.40 7.30 22.91
C ARG A 175 0.54 6.14 22.39
N ALA A 176 -0.05 6.28 21.21
CA ALA A 176 -0.84 5.22 20.58
C ALA A 176 0.02 3.96 20.33
N GLY A 177 1.28 4.15 19.96
CA GLY A 177 2.27 3.10 19.75
C GLY A 177 2.81 2.45 21.03
N GLY A 178 2.34 2.83 22.23
CA GLY A 178 2.76 2.20 23.49
C GLY A 178 4.28 2.23 23.72
N PRO A 179 4.87 3.39 24.06
CA PRO A 179 6.31 3.52 24.16
C PRO A 179 6.86 2.66 25.30
N GLY A 180 7.94 1.93 25.04
CA GLY A 180 8.58 1.04 26.02
C GLY A 180 7.90 -0.32 26.20
N LEU A 181 6.85 -0.62 25.42
CA LEU A 181 6.32 -1.98 25.36
C LEU A 181 7.30 -2.89 24.63
N ILE A 182 7.55 -4.07 25.20
CA ILE A 182 8.34 -5.13 24.57
C ILE A 182 7.53 -5.65 23.38
N PRO A 183 8.12 -5.72 22.17
CA PRO A 183 7.45 -6.33 21.02
C PRO A 183 6.99 -7.75 21.33
N MET A 184 5.81 -8.12 20.83
CA MET A 184 5.28 -9.47 20.94
C MET A 184 4.83 -9.97 19.57
N ILE A 185 4.79 -11.29 19.42
CA ILE A 185 4.20 -11.95 18.27
C ILE A 185 2.97 -12.70 18.76
N GLU A 186 1.79 -12.17 18.44
CA GLU A 186 0.53 -12.91 18.58
C GLU A 186 -0.07 -13.03 17.19
N GLU A 187 -0.42 -14.25 16.78
CA GLU A 187 -0.96 -14.56 15.46
C GLU A 187 -2.39 -15.10 15.56
N GLY A 188 -3.13 -15.10 14.46
CA GLY A 188 -4.47 -15.71 14.40
C GLY A 188 -5.56 -14.91 15.12
N LEU A 189 -5.30 -13.64 15.42
CA LEU A 189 -6.34 -12.74 15.93
C LEU A 189 -7.46 -12.58 14.89
N PRO A 190 -8.71 -12.27 15.31
CA PRO A 190 -9.81 -12.06 14.36
C PRO A 190 -9.51 -11.02 13.27
N SER A 191 -8.75 -9.97 13.57
CA SER A 191 -8.31 -8.97 12.60
C SER A 191 -7.28 -9.50 11.60
N HIS A 192 -6.41 -10.43 12.04
CA HIS A 192 -5.43 -11.11 11.18
C HIS A 192 -6.13 -12.07 10.22
N LEU A 193 -7.08 -12.86 10.74
CA LEU A 193 -7.88 -13.77 9.93
C LEU A 193 -8.74 -13.00 8.93
N GLY A 194 -9.38 -11.91 9.35
CA GLY A 194 -10.14 -11.04 8.45
C GLY A 194 -9.28 -10.42 7.34
N PHE A 195 -8.01 -10.11 7.60
CA PHE A 195 -7.07 -9.70 6.55
C PHE A 195 -6.73 -10.84 5.59
N ILE A 196 -6.36 -12.02 6.11
CA ILE A 196 -6.03 -13.19 5.29
C ILE A 196 -7.23 -13.57 4.40
N ASP A 197 -8.44 -13.55 4.95
CA ASP A 197 -9.67 -13.87 4.23
C ASP A 197 -9.94 -12.84 3.13
N ALA A 198 -9.86 -11.54 3.45
CA ALA A 198 -10.04 -10.49 2.45
C ALA A 198 -8.97 -10.53 1.36
N PHE A 199 -7.72 -10.78 1.72
CA PHE A 199 -6.60 -10.78 0.77
C PHE A 199 -6.63 -11.97 -0.19
N ASN A 200 -7.00 -13.15 0.31
CA ASN A 200 -6.96 -14.38 -0.48
C ASN A 200 -8.29 -14.72 -1.18
N TYR A 201 -9.43 -14.32 -0.61
CA TYR A 201 -10.76 -14.82 -1.01
C TYR A 201 -11.83 -13.74 -1.23
N ASP A 202 -11.80 -12.62 -0.49
CA ASP A 202 -12.83 -11.56 -0.57
C ASP A 202 -12.22 -10.16 -0.61
N GLU A 203 -11.61 -9.86 -1.75
CA GLU A 203 -10.92 -8.61 -2.07
C GLU A 203 -11.76 -7.34 -1.79
N GLY A 204 -13.08 -7.47 -1.88
CA GLY A 204 -14.02 -6.40 -1.59
C GLY A 204 -13.97 -5.90 -0.14
N ASN A 205 -13.52 -6.74 0.79
CA ASN A 205 -13.41 -6.41 2.20
C ASN A 205 -12.08 -5.73 2.58
N ARG A 206 -11.22 -5.36 1.63
CA ARG A 206 -9.88 -4.81 1.90
C ARG A 206 -9.86 -3.66 2.93
N HIS A 207 -10.80 -2.71 2.82
CA HIS A 207 -10.86 -1.57 3.77
C HIS A 207 -11.42 -1.95 5.14
N VAL A 208 -12.27 -2.99 5.20
CA VAL A 208 -12.78 -3.55 6.47
C VAL A 208 -11.64 -4.25 7.20
N ALA A 209 -10.81 -5.00 6.48
CA ALA A 209 -9.60 -5.63 7.04
C ALA A 209 -8.63 -4.59 7.61
N VAL A 210 -8.36 -3.50 6.87
CA VAL A 210 -7.50 -2.39 7.35
C VAL A 210 -8.07 -1.76 8.62
N ASP A 211 -9.37 -1.48 8.68
CA ASP A 211 -10.00 -0.92 9.89
C ASP A 211 -9.89 -1.87 11.09
N GLY A 212 -10.14 -3.17 10.88
CA GLY A 212 -9.99 -4.20 11.91
C GLY A 212 -8.56 -4.28 12.45
N LEU A 213 -7.56 -4.23 11.57
CA LEU A 213 -6.15 -4.21 11.96
C LEU A 213 -5.77 -2.92 12.72
N LEU A 214 -6.31 -1.76 12.35
CA LEU A 214 -6.04 -0.50 13.06
C LEU A 214 -6.67 -0.47 14.46
N ARG A 215 -7.87 -1.02 14.61
CA ARG A 215 -8.47 -1.23 15.95
C ARG A 215 -7.62 -2.15 16.80
N GLU A 216 -7.07 -3.20 16.18
CA GLU A 216 -6.16 -4.11 16.85
C GLU A 216 -4.86 -3.42 17.28
N PHE A 217 -4.27 -2.59 16.42
CA PHE A 217 -3.11 -1.78 16.77
C PHE A 217 -3.38 -0.86 17.98
N ILE A 218 -4.55 -0.24 18.06
CA ILE A 218 -4.92 0.59 19.23
C ILE A 218 -5.00 -0.25 20.51
N ARG A 219 -5.43 -1.51 20.41
CA ARG A 219 -5.55 -2.46 21.54
C ARG A 219 -4.20 -3.02 21.97
N GLN A 220 -3.36 -3.42 21.01
CA GLN A 220 -2.06 -4.07 21.21
C GLN A 220 -1.00 -3.46 20.26
N PRO A 221 -0.52 -2.24 20.53
CA PRO A 221 0.37 -1.53 19.61
C PRO A 221 1.76 -2.17 19.47
N ASN A 222 2.14 -3.05 20.40
CA ASN A 222 3.39 -3.81 20.40
C ASN A 222 3.27 -5.20 19.73
N ASN A 223 2.13 -5.55 19.13
CA ASN A 223 2.02 -6.77 18.33
C ASN A 223 2.67 -6.57 16.96
N LEU A 224 3.82 -7.21 16.74
CA LEU A 224 4.60 -7.14 15.50
C LEU A 224 3.80 -7.62 14.28
N MET A 225 3.04 -8.71 14.42
CA MET A 225 2.24 -9.27 13.32
C MET A 225 1.17 -8.28 12.84
N THR A 226 0.52 -7.57 13.76
CA THR A 226 -0.47 -6.53 13.41
C THR A 226 0.17 -5.38 12.63
N ASN A 227 1.38 -4.92 13.02
CA ASN A 227 2.08 -3.85 12.30
C ASN A 227 2.51 -4.32 10.90
N ALA A 228 2.99 -5.56 10.77
CA ALA A 228 3.32 -6.17 9.49
C ALA A 228 2.10 -6.27 8.55
N TYR A 229 0.94 -6.71 9.05
CA TYR A 229 -0.28 -6.78 8.24
C TYR A 229 -0.89 -5.40 7.95
N LEU A 230 -0.70 -4.41 8.81
CA LEU A 230 -1.02 -3.02 8.47
C LEU A 230 -0.16 -2.50 7.32
N ALA A 231 1.14 -2.83 7.32
CA ALA A 231 2.00 -2.52 6.18
C ALA A 231 1.53 -3.20 4.89
N ALA A 232 1.32 -4.52 4.93
CA ALA A 232 0.92 -5.35 3.80
C ALA A 232 -0.46 -4.97 3.23
N SER A 233 -1.45 -4.71 4.09
CA SER A 233 -2.79 -4.31 3.65
C SER A 233 -2.80 -2.94 2.98
N ASN A 234 -2.01 -1.99 3.48
CA ASN A 234 -1.99 -0.64 2.91
C ASN A 234 -1.10 -0.53 1.66
N ILE A 235 -0.03 -1.33 1.52
CA ILE A 235 0.69 -1.41 0.23
C ILE A 235 -0.21 -2.05 -0.83
N TRP A 236 -0.99 -3.06 -0.47
CA TRP A 236 -1.98 -3.67 -1.35
C TRP A 236 -3.05 -2.67 -1.80
N VAL A 237 -3.70 -1.98 -0.85
CA VAL A 237 -4.74 -0.99 -1.15
C VAL A 237 -4.19 0.16 -2.00
N GLY A 238 -2.98 0.65 -1.69
CA GLY A 238 -2.35 1.73 -2.46
C GLY A 238 -1.89 1.30 -3.85
N GLY A 239 -1.30 0.10 -3.96
CA GLY A 239 -0.78 -0.43 -5.21
C GLY A 239 -1.85 -0.81 -6.24
N GLU A 240 -3.09 -1.01 -5.79
CA GLU A 240 -4.23 -1.37 -6.65
C GLU A 240 -5.27 -0.25 -6.79
N ALA A 241 -4.95 0.95 -6.30
CA ALA A 241 -5.82 2.12 -6.42
C ALA A 241 -6.19 2.41 -7.88
N ALA A 242 -7.31 3.11 -8.10
CA ALA A 242 -7.70 3.54 -9.44
C ALA A 242 -6.68 4.56 -10.00
N TYR A 243 -6.57 4.66 -11.33
CA TYR A 243 -5.59 5.52 -11.99
C TYR A 243 -5.52 6.95 -11.42
N ASN A 244 -6.68 7.57 -11.15
CA ASN A 244 -6.77 8.93 -10.60
C ASN A 244 -7.16 8.98 -9.11
N ASP A 245 -6.99 7.89 -8.35
CA ASP A 245 -7.32 7.87 -6.92
C ASP A 245 -6.20 8.45 -6.05
N ALA A 246 -6.35 9.75 -5.75
CA ALA A 246 -5.41 10.47 -4.89
C ALA A 246 -5.31 9.92 -3.45
N THR A 247 -6.25 9.07 -3.00
CA THR A 247 -6.17 8.43 -1.68
C THR A 247 -5.08 7.36 -1.60
N MET A 248 -4.50 6.94 -2.73
CA MET A 248 -3.33 6.07 -2.76
C MET A 248 -2.17 6.60 -1.90
N LEU A 249 -2.01 7.94 -1.84
CA LEU A 249 -1.02 8.59 -0.98
C LEU A 249 -1.17 8.12 0.47
N TYR A 250 -2.39 8.15 1.00
CA TYR A 250 -2.66 7.76 2.38
C TYR A 250 -2.36 6.30 2.66
N SER A 251 -2.67 5.42 1.72
CA SER A 251 -2.31 4.01 1.81
C SER A 251 -0.79 3.84 1.90
N PHE A 252 -0.01 4.52 1.05
CA PHE A 252 1.45 4.45 1.16
C PHE A 252 2.01 5.11 2.43
N LEU A 253 1.38 6.18 2.96
CA LEU A 253 1.76 6.74 4.25
C LEU A 253 1.54 5.76 5.40
N LEU A 254 0.38 5.10 5.45
CA LEU A 254 0.09 4.08 6.46
C LEU A 254 1.03 2.90 6.32
N SER A 255 1.20 2.39 5.10
CA SER A 255 2.09 1.25 4.83
C SER A 255 3.51 1.54 5.32
N SER A 256 4.05 2.68 4.90
CA SER A 256 5.41 3.08 5.24
C SER A 256 5.61 3.38 6.73
N TYR A 257 4.62 4.00 7.39
CA TYR A 257 4.68 4.22 8.84
C TYR A 257 4.73 2.89 9.61
N PHE A 258 3.85 1.95 9.28
CA PHE A 258 3.76 0.67 9.99
C PHE A 258 4.90 -0.28 9.65
N VAL A 259 5.44 -0.23 8.43
CA VAL A 259 6.53 -1.14 8.04
C VAL A 259 7.87 -0.75 8.67
N VAL A 260 8.19 0.55 8.77
CA VAL A 260 9.38 1.02 9.49
C VAL A 260 9.33 0.58 10.94
N ARG A 261 8.14 0.71 11.55
CA ARG A 261 7.89 0.22 12.90
C ARG A 261 8.01 -1.31 13.01
N ALA A 262 7.48 -2.05 12.04
CA ALA A 262 7.57 -3.51 12.02
C ALA A 262 9.02 -4.00 11.89
N VAL A 263 9.84 -3.37 11.04
CA VAL A 263 11.28 -3.67 10.92
C VAL A 263 12.00 -3.46 12.26
N GLN A 264 11.81 -2.29 12.90
CA GLN A 264 12.42 -1.99 14.21
C GLN A 264 12.00 -2.99 15.29
N MET A 265 10.72 -3.38 15.30
CA MET A 265 10.21 -4.38 16.24
C MET A 265 10.75 -5.78 15.95
N ALA A 266 10.87 -6.15 14.67
CA ALA A 266 11.38 -7.45 14.25
C ALA A 266 12.86 -7.63 14.58
N GLU A 267 13.68 -6.58 14.45
CA GLU A 267 15.08 -6.60 14.88
C GLU A 267 15.20 -6.89 16.39
N VAL A 268 14.37 -6.26 17.22
CA VAL A 268 14.35 -6.52 18.67
C VAL A 268 13.93 -7.96 18.98
N VAL A 269 12.91 -8.46 18.30
CA VAL A 269 12.43 -9.84 18.51
C VAL A 269 13.45 -10.87 18.03
N GLU A 270 14.11 -10.63 16.90
CA GLU A 270 15.14 -11.50 16.37
C GLU A 270 16.36 -11.56 17.31
N ASN A 271 16.80 -10.41 17.83
CA ASN A 271 17.89 -10.38 18.82
C ASN A 271 17.54 -11.16 20.09
N ALA A 272 16.32 -11.00 20.62
CA ALA A 272 15.87 -11.77 21.78
C ALA A 272 15.81 -13.27 21.50
N TRP A 273 15.36 -13.65 20.30
CA TRP A 273 15.36 -15.05 19.84
C TRP A 273 16.77 -15.62 19.69
N LEU A 274 17.72 -14.86 19.13
CA LEU A 274 19.11 -15.29 19.01
C LEU A 274 19.81 -15.48 20.36
N GLU A 275 19.44 -14.68 21.37
CA GLU A 275 19.96 -14.80 22.74
C GLU A 275 19.35 -16.00 23.50
N ASP A 276 18.04 -16.21 23.40
CA ASP A 276 17.31 -17.28 24.09
C ASP A 276 16.14 -17.81 23.24
N PRO A 277 16.42 -18.75 22.31
CA PRO A 277 15.40 -19.31 21.41
C PRO A 277 14.33 -20.14 22.13
N GLU A 278 14.62 -20.66 23.33
CA GLU A 278 13.68 -21.51 24.08
C GLU A 278 12.54 -20.69 24.70
N ASN A 279 12.80 -19.42 25.03
CA ASN A 279 11.84 -18.56 25.72
C ASN A 279 11.30 -17.40 24.86
N ASN A 280 11.89 -17.14 23.69
CA ASN A 280 11.46 -16.06 22.80
C ASN A 280 10.89 -16.61 21.48
N PRO A 281 9.81 -16.02 20.94
CA PRO A 281 9.25 -16.45 19.66
C PRO A 281 10.05 -15.87 18.48
N GLN A 282 10.20 -16.66 17.42
CA GLN A 282 10.78 -16.21 16.15
C GLN A 282 9.73 -15.54 15.27
N PHE A 283 10.02 -14.35 14.72
CA PHE A 283 9.15 -13.71 13.73
C PHE A 283 9.40 -14.28 12.33
N ARG A 284 8.46 -15.07 11.81
CA ARG A 284 8.63 -15.83 10.56
C ARG A 284 8.46 -15.02 9.27
N LEU A 285 8.28 -13.70 9.36
CA LEU A 285 8.15 -12.81 8.21
C LEU A 285 9.30 -11.78 8.13
N SER A 286 10.30 -11.85 9.02
CA SER A 286 11.42 -10.88 9.06
C SER A 286 12.08 -10.69 7.69
N SER A 287 12.38 -11.80 7.00
CA SER A 287 13.11 -11.79 5.74
C SER A 287 12.34 -11.25 4.54
N ILE A 288 11.02 -11.04 4.66
CA ILE A 288 10.19 -10.51 3.56
C ILE A 288 9.76 -9.06 3.80
N LEU A 289 10.05 -8.48 4.98
CA LEU A 289 9.64 -7.11 5.31
C LEU A 289 10.15 -6.07 4.30
N GLY A 290 11.33 -6.28 3.71
CA GLY A 290 11.89 -5.42 2.67
C GLY A 290 10.96 -5.15 1.48
N GLY A 291 10.24 -6.17 1.00
CA GLY A 291 9.35 -6.03 -0.15
C GLY A 291 8.05 -5.30 0.18
N TRP A 292 7.79 -5.00 1.45
CA TRP A 292 6.76 -4.04 1.87
C TRP A 292 7.37 -2.68 2.25
N ALA A 293 8.59 -2.70 2.78
CA ALA A 293 9.25 -1.52 3.33
C ALA A 293 9.74 -0.57 2.25
N ILE A 294 10.26 -1.11 1.15
CA ILE A 294 10.87 -0.31 0.09
C ILE A 294 9.83 0.29 -0.85
N PRO A 295 8.87 -0.46 -1.44
CA PRO A 295 8.08 0.10 -2.53
C PRO A 295 7.25 1.33 -2.12
N ALA A 296 6.63 1.31 -0.93
CA ALA A 296 5.87 2.46 -0.44
C ALA A 296 6.76 3.70 -0.20
N ARG A 297 7.94 3.51 0.43
CA ARG A 297 8.89 4.62 0.65
C ARG A 297 9.46 5.15 -0.66
N ARG A 298 9.75 4.27 -1.62
CA ARG A 298 10.30 4.66 -2.92
C ARG A 298 9.27 5.42 -3.74
N TRP A 299 8.01 4.98 -3.72
CA TRP A 299 6.92 5.72 -4.36
C TRP A 299 6.79 7.12 -3.74
N LEU A 300 6.81 7.24 -2.40
CA LEU A 300 6.79 8.53 -1.70
C LEU A 300 7.98 9.42 -2.09
N ALA A 301 9.21 8.89 -2.11
CA ALA A 301 10.40 9.61 -2.57
C ALA A 301 10.28 10.07 -4.02
N SER A 302 9.71 9.21 -4.89
CA SER A 302 9.54 9.48 -6.31
C SER A 302 8.55 10.62 -6.57
N ILE A 303 7.41 10.65 -5.87
CA ILE A 303 6.48 11.78 -5.99
C ILE A 303 7.09 13.09 -5.48
N HIS A 304 8.02 13.05 -4.52
CA HIS A 304 8.76 14.24 -4.06
C HIS A 304 9.94 14.60 -4.96
N ARG A 305 10.20 13.81 -6.00
CA ARG A 305 11.36 13.95 -6.89
C ARG A 305 12.70 13.92 -6.12
N ASP A 306 12.73 13.23 -4.97
CA ASP A 306 13.93 13.05 -4.15
C ASP A 306 14.77 11.89 -4.71
N THR A 307 15.54 12.19 -5.76
CA THR A 307 16.40 11.19 -6.43
C THR A 307 17.46 10.57 -5.50
N GLU A 308 17.88 11.28 -4.45
CA GLU A 308 18.83 10.74 -3.48
C GLU A 308 18.17 9.68 -2.60
N ALA A 309 16.95 9.96 -2.10
CA ALA A 309 16.17 9.00 -1.35
C ALA A 309 15.80 7.77 -2.19
N VAL A 310 15.41 7.95 -3.46
CA VAL A 310 15.13 6.83 -4.38
C VAL A 310 16.35 5.93 -4.50
N ARG A 311 17.53 6.49 -4.78
CA ARG A 311 18.77 5.72 -4.89
C ARG A 311 19.15 5.01 -3.59
N ALA A 312 18.99 5.67 -2.45
CA ALA A 312 19.28 5.08 -1.15
C ALA A 312 18.35 3.90 -0.85
N LEU A 313 17.08 4.01 -1.23
CA LEU A 313 16.09 2.93 -1.12
C LEU A 313 16.39 1.78 -2.08
N ASP A 314 16.87 2.06 -3.29
CA ASP A 314 17.30 1.02 -4.23
C ASP A 314 18.53 0.27 -3.70
N GLU A 315 19.48 0.97 -3.09
CA GLU A 315 20.60 0.35 -2.36
C GLU A 315 20.10 -0.51 -1.19
N GLU A 316 19.18 -0.01 -0.36
CA GLU A 316 18.57 -0.77 0.73
C GLU A 316 17.87 -2.04 0.22
N HIS A 317 17.15 -1.97 -0.91
CA HIS A 317 16.45 -3.11 -1.49
C HIS A 317 17.41 -4.19 -1.98
N ARG A 318 18.57 -3.82 -2.55
CA ARG A 318 19.60 -4.79 -2.97
C ARG A 318 20.11 -5.62 -1.80
N TYR A 319 20.20 -5.05 -0.59
CA TYR A 319 20.53 -5.82 0.61
C TYR A 319 19.41 -6.80 0.98
N TRP A 320 18.15 -6.38 0.88
CA TRP A 320 17.00 -7.28 1.06
C TRP A 320 16.99 -8.44 0.07
N LEU A 321 17.35 -8.21 -1.20
CA LEU A 321 17.48 -9.26 -2.20
C LEU A 321 18.51 -10.33 -1.82
N ALA A 322 19.63 -9.94 -1.23
CA ALA A 322 20.64 -10.88 -0.76
C ALA A 322 20.12 -11.77 0.39
N ILE A 323 19.21 -11.25 1.22
CA ILE A 323 18.60 -11.98 2.34
C ILE A 323 17.58 -13.01 1.83
N ASN A 324 16.61 -12.59 1.01
CA ASN A 324 15.58 -13.48 0.48
C ASN A 324 15.39 -13.30 -1.03
N ARG A 325 16.32 -13.88 -1.78
CA ARG A 325 16.40 -13.75 -3.25
C ARG A 325 15.09 -14.07 -3.96
N ALA A 326 14.40 -15.15 -3.58
CA ALA A 326 13.16 -15.56 -4.24
C ALA A 326 11.97 -14.64 -3.96
N PHE A 327 11.90 -14.02 -2.79
CA PHE A 327 10.82 -13.07 -2.49
C PHE A 327 11.08 -11.72 -3.15
N HIS A 328 12.27 -11.15 -2.94
CA HIS A 328 12.57 -9.78 -3.37
C HIS A 328 12.92 -9.66 -4.86
N SER A 329 13.12 -10.78 -5.57
CA SER A 329 13.25 -10.76 -7.04
C SER A 329 12.04 -10.14 -7.71
N ALA A 330 10.84 -10.41 -7.18
CA ALA A 330 9.60 -9.83 -7.70
C ALA A 330 9.53 -8.33 -7.45
N SER A 331 9.75 -7.89 -6.20
CA SER A 331 9.64 -6.47 -5.85
C SER A 331 10.70 -5.62 -6.55
N ILE A 332 11.96 -6.05 -6.59
CA ILE A 332 13.02 -5.35 -7.33
C ILE A 332 12.74 -5.37 -8.83
N GLY A 333 12.43 -6.54 -9.38
CA GLY A 333 12.18 -6.68 -10.81
C GLY A 333 11.03 -5.77 -11.26
N LEU A 334 9.93 -5.69 -10.53
CA LEU A 334 8.81 -4.83 -10.92
C LEU A 334 9.14 -3.33 -10.76
N MET A 335 9.83 -2.94 -9.68
CA MET A 335 10.18 -1.54 -9.46
C MET A 335 11.14 -0.97 -10.52
N MET A 336 11.93 -1.82 -11.18
CA MET A 336 12.91 -1.42 -12.19
C MET A 336 12.43 -1.64 -13.64
N PHE A 337 11.24 -2.22 -13.85
CA PHE A 337 10.77 -2.61 -15.19
C PHE A 337 10.53 -1.42 -16.13
N ASP A 338 9.98 -0.33 -15.59
CA ASP A 338 9.67 0.88 -16.35
C ASP A 338 10.86 1.85 -16.46
N GLU A 339 12.02 1.50 -15.88
CA GLU A 339 13.20 2.35 -15.81
C GLU A 339 14.26 1.85 -16.81
N PRO A 340 14.45 2.52 -17.96
CA PRO A 340 15.35 2.02 -19.00
C PRO A 340 16.78 1.76 -18.52
N GLU A 341 17.28 2.59 -17.60
CA GLU A 341 18.61 2.46 -16.99
C GLU A 341 18.74 1.24 -16.08
N ASN A 342 17.64 0.79 -15.46
CA ASN A 342 17.62 -0.28 -14.46
C ASN A 342 16.94 -1.55 -14.97
N LEU A 343 16.38 -1.54 -16.18
CA LEU A 343 15.65 -2.68 -16.78
C LEU A 343 16.45 -3.99 -16.71
N MET A 344 17.73 -3.96 -17.04
CA MET A 344 18.57 -5.16 -17.02
C MET A 344 18.92 -5.63 -15.60
N GLU A 345 18.97 -4.72 -14.63
CA GLU A 345 19.09 -5.08 -13.21
C GLU A 345 17.81 -5.78 -12.74
N GLY A 346 16.65 -5.20 -13.05
CA GLY A 346 15.35 -5.80 -12.75
C GLY A 346 15.18 -7.18 -13.39
N PHE A 347 15.57 -7.32 -14.66
CA PHE A 347 15.55 -8.61 -15.35
C PHE A 347 16.50 -9.62 -14.69
N GLY A 348 17.71 -9.20 -14.31
CA GLY A 348 18.66 -10.03 -13.59
C GLY A 348 18.14 -10.51 -12.25
N ALA A 349 17.51 -9.63 -11.47
CA ALA A 349 16.86 -9.99 -10.20
C ALA A 349 15.73 -11.00 -10.42
N TRP A 350 14.90 -10.80 -11.45
CA TRP A 350 13.82 -11.72 -11.81
C TRP A 350 14.33 -13.13 -12.12
N MET A 351 15.35 -13.23 -12.98
CA MET A 351 15.97 -14.50 -13.35
C MET A 351 16.64 -15.19 -12.16
N ALA A 352 17.28 -14.42 -11.27
CA ALA A 352 17.86 -14.96 -10.05
C ALA A 352 16.80 -15.58 -9.12
N GLY A 353 15.56 -15.08 -9.15
CA GLY A 353 14.40 -15.70 -8.50
C GLY A 353 14.01 -17.04 -9.11
N PHE A 354 13.93 -17.13 -10.44
CA PHE A 354 13.68 -18.41 -11.13
C PHE A 354 14.74 -19.46 -10.80
N GLU A 355 16.02 -19.09 -10.87
CA GLU A 355 17.14 -19.95 -10.53
C GLU A 355 17.05 -20.43 -9.08
N HIS A 356 16.79 -19.53 -8.13
CA HIS A 356 16.63 -19.89 -6.73
C HIS A 356 15.51 -20.90 -6.50
N CYS A 357 14.35 -20.71 -7.14
CA CYS A 357 13.24 -21.65 -7.00
C CYS A 357 13.48 -23.00 -7.67
N GLN A 358 14.45 -23.12 -8.57
CA GLN A 358 14.92 -24.41 -9.09
C GLN A 358 15.95 -25.06 -8.16
N GLU A 359 16.86 -24.26 -7.58
CA GLU A 359 17.87 -24.71 -6.62
C GLU A 359 17.25 -25.19 -5.30
N VAL A 360 16.26 -24.44 -4.79
CA VAL A 360 15.61 -24.68 -3.49
C VAL A 360 14.07 -24.60 -3.64
N PRO A 361 13.44 -25.60 -4.27
CA PRO A 361 12.01 -25.55 -4.61
C PRO A 361 11.07 -25.50 -3.40
N GLY A 362 11.54 -25.83 -2.19
CA GLY A 362 10.73 -25.81 -0.96
C GLY A 362 10.57 -24.44 -0.29
N VAL A 363 11.32 -23.42 -0.72
CA VAL A 363 11.26 -22.07 -0.11
C VAL A 363 9.85 -21.50 -0.23
N ARG A 364 9.38 -20.78 0.80
CA ARG A 364 8.01 -20.27 0.91
C ARG A 364 7.57 -19.47 -0.32
N SER A 365 8.45 -18.64 -0.86
CA SER A 365 8.17 -17.78 -2.01
C SER A 365 8.07 -18.54 -3.34
N CYS A 366 8.50 -19.80 -3.39
CA CYS A 366 8.55 -20.62 -4.60
C CYS A 366 7.36 -21.56 -4.76
N ILE A 367 6.45 -21.63 -3.77
CA ILE A 367 5.32 -22.56 -3.79
C ILE A 367 4.02 -21.87 -3.39
N ASP A 368 2.93 -22.30 -4.03
CA ASP A 368 1.59 -21.85 -3.67
C ASP A 368 1.18 -22.45 -2.31
N ARG A 369 0.68 -21.63 -1.36
CA ARG A 369 0.25 -22.08 -0.02
C ARG A 369 -1.05 -21.43 0.45
N PRO A 370 -1.95 -22.13 1.17
CA PRO A 370 -3.28 -21.62 1.55
C PRO A 370 -3.36 -20.28 2.30
N LYS A 371 -2.35 -19.92 3.11
CA LYS A 371 -2.38 -18.70 3.95
C LYS A 371 -1.88 -17.43 3.24
N MET A 372 -0.93 -17.59 2.32
CA MET A 372 -0.28 -16.53 1.56
C MET A 372 0.22 -17.18 0.27
N THR A 373 -0.68 -17.36 -0.70
CA THR A 373 -0.24 -18.00 -1.95
C THR A 373 0.69 -17.06 -2.67
N PHE A 374 1.83 -17.57 -3.12
CA PHE A 374 2.58 -16.93 -4.19
C PHE A 374 2.19 -17.68 -5.44
N ASN A 375 1.57 -17.00 -6.39
CA ASN A 375 1.10 -17.64 -7.60
C ASN A 375 2.28 -17.79 -8.57
N ARG A 376 2.76 -19.01 -8.78
CA ARG A 376 3.88 -19.28 -9.71
C ARG A 376 3.58 -18.87 -11.15
N LEU A 377 2.32 -18.89 -11.59
CA LEU A 377 1.93 -18.39 -12.92
C LEU A 377 2.12 -16.89 -13.02
N SER A 378 1.83 -16.15 -11.95
CA SER A 378 2.05 -14.69 -11.90
C SER A 378 3.54 -14.34 -12.11
N PHE A 379 4.45 -15.03 -11.41
CA PHE A 379 5.89 -14.83 -11.58
C PHE A 379 6.39 -15.29 -12.96
N THR A 380 5.76 -16.32 -13.53
CA THR A 380 6.03 -16.74 -14.90
C THR A 380 5.62 -15.67 -15.91
N LEU A 381 4.42 -15.12 -15.77
CA LEU A 381 3.88 -14.12 -16.68
C LEU A 381 4.61 -12.77 -16.57
N GLY A 382 5.01 -12.36 -15.36
CA GLY A 382 5.86 -11.17 -15.19
C GLY A 382 7.22 -11.32 -15.90
N GLY A 383 7.77 -12.55 -15.95
CA GLY A 383 8.97 -12.86 -16.72
C GLY A 383 8.76 -12.84 -18.25
N VAL A 384 7.57 -13.21 -18.73
CA VAL A 384 7.21 -13.11 -20.15
C VAL A 384 7.31 -11.67 -20.64
N ASP A 385 6.84 -10.70 -19.86
CA ASP A 385 6.92 -9.28 -20.23
C ASP A 385 8.39 -8.80 -20.30
N TYR A 386 9.27 -9.31 -19.43
CA TYR A 386 10.72 -9.11 -19.53
C TYR A 386 11.31 -9.69 -20.81
N PHE A 387 10.97 -10.94 -21.16
CA PHE A 387 11.44 -11.57 -22.38
C PHE A 387 10.97 -10.81 -23.63
N LEU A 388 9.73 -10.33 -23.63
CA LEU A 388 9.20 -9.51 -24.71
C LEU A 388 9.95 -8.19 -24.86
N LYS A 389 10.14 -7.46 -23.75
CA LYS A 389 10.88 -6.19 -23.74
C LYS A 389 12.36 -6.36 -24.12
N ALA A 390 12.96 -7.50 -23.79
CA ALA A 390 14.32 -7.87 -24.19
C ALA A 390 14.45 -8.45 -25.62
N GLY A 391 13.35 -8.55 -26.38
CA GLY A 391 13.34 -9.09 -27.74
C GLY A 391 13.49 -10.62 -27.84
N GLN A 392 13.28 -11.35 -26.75
CA GLN A 392 13.37 -12.81 -26.66
C GLN A 392 12.01 -13.49 -26.91
N LEU A 393 11.44 -13.28 -28.11
CA LEU A 393 10.09 -13.76 -28.46
C LEU A 393 9.92 -15.27 -28.32
N ASP A 394 10.91 -16.07 -28.73
CA ASP A 394 10.83 -17.54 -28.64
C ASP A 394 10.74 -18.00 -27.18
N LEU A 395 11.45 -17.33 -26.26
CA LEU A 395 11.42 -17.65 -24.84
C LEU A 395 10.11 -17.21 -24.19
N ALA A 396 9.62 -16.01 -24.54
CA ALA A 396 8.29 -15.55 -24.14
C ALA A 396 7.20 -16.54 -24.58
N GLN A 397 7.25 -17.00 -25.83
CA GLN A 397 6.32 -17.98 -26.38
C GLN A 397 6.42 -19.34 -25.66
N TYR A 398 7.64 -19.80 -25.37
CA TYR A 398 7.86 -21.03 -24.61
C TYR A 398 7.16 -20.95 -23.25
N PHE A 399 7.41 -19.90 -22.46
CA PHE A 399 6.83 -19.76 -21.12
C PHE A 399 5.30 -19.62 -21.13
N LEU A 400 4.74 -18.90 -22.11
CA LEU A 400 3.29 -18.85 -22.29
C LEU A 400 2.70 -20.22 -22.66
N SER A 401 3.44 -21.07 -23.37
CA SER A 401 2.97 -22.41 -23.73
C SER A 401 2.95 -23.41 -22.58
N VAL A 402 3.65 -23.13 -21.46
CA VAL A 402 3.81 -24.07 -20.33
C VAL A 402 2.47 -24.52 -19.74
N ARG A 403 1.45 -23.65 -19.74
CA ARG A 403 0.10 -24.03 -19.26
C ARG A 403 -0.55 -25.17 -20.05
N ARG A 404 -0.06 -25.46 -21.27
CA ARG A 404 -0.60 -26.48 -22.18
C ARG A 404 0.22 -27.77 -22.18
N ASP A 405 1.40 -27.78 -21.57
CA ASP A 405 2.27 -28.95 -21.54
C ASP A 405 1.86 -29.88 -20.40
N PRO A 406 1.33 -31.08 -20.64
CA PRO A 406 0.89 -31.98 -19.57
C PRO A 406 2.01 -32.51 -18.66
N ALA A 407 3.28 -32.45 -19.09
CA ALA A 407 4.44 -32.88 -18.32
C ALA A 407 5.03 -31.75 -17.46
N LEU A 408 4.84 -30.50 -17.88
CA LEU A 408 5.21 -29.32 -17.10
C LEU A 408 4.04 -28.71 -16.34
N ALA A 409 2.80 -28.98 -16.74
CA ALA A 409 1.55 -28.71 -16.03
C ALA A 409 1.51 -29.55 -14.75
N LEU A 410 2.42 -29.20 -13.85
CA LEU A 410 2.21 -29.21 -12.43
C LEU A 410 0.84 -28.58 -12.18
N ASP A 411 0.22 -28.96 -11.08
CA ASP A 411 -1.05 -28.43 -10.57
C ASP A 411 -0.94 -26.90 -10.29
N PHE A 412 -0.83 -26.10 -11.37
CA PHE A 412 -0.53 -24.67 -11.39
C PHE A 412 -1.79 -23.84 -11.16
N GLY A 413 -2.97 -24.48 -11.11
CA GLY A 413 -4.24 -23.80 -10.87
C GLY A 413 -4.57 -22.72 -11.90
N TYR A 414 -4.13 -22.83 -13.17
CA TYR A 414 -4.48 -21.85 -14.22
C TYR A 414 -5.99 -21.64 -14.31
N GLU A 415 -6.76 -22.72 -14.25
CA GLU A 415 -8.23 -22.67 -14.28
C GLU A 415 -8.85 -22.07 -13.01
N ASP A 416 -8.08 -21.94 -11.92
CA ASP A 416 -8.51 -21.33 -10.67
C ASP A 416 -7.93 -19.91 -10.49
N TRP A 417 -7.18 -19.41 -11.48
CA TRP A 417 -6.51 -18.10 -11.46
C TRP A 417 -7.35 -17.00 -12.14
N ASP A 418 -8.55 -16.76 -11.61
CA ASP A 418 -9.57 -15.89 -12.24
C ASP A 418 -9.09 -14.51 -12.73
N LEU A 419 -8.28 -13.78 -11.95
CA LEU A 419 -7.82 -12.45 -12.31
C LEU A 419 -6.65 -12.50 -13.32
N GLY A 420 -5.84 -13.56 -13.30
CA GLY A 420 -4.66 -13.63 -14.15
C GLY A 420 -4.84 -14.30 -15.51
N ARG A 421 -5.87 -15.12 -15.69
CA ARG A 421 -6.14 -15.80 -16.98
C ARG A 421 -6.27 -14.82 -18.14
N GLU A 422 -7.05 -13.75 -17.97
CA GLU A 422 -7.30 -12.80 -19.05
C GLU A 422 -5.99 -12.11 -19.48
N GLY A 423 -5.15 -11.73 -18.53
CA GLY A 423 -3.84 -11.14 -18.83
C GLY A 423 -2.86 -12.12 -19.47
N TRP A 424 -2.90 -13.40 -19.10
CA TRP A 424 -2.14 -14.45 -19.77
C TRP A 424 -2.59 -14.61 -21.23
N GLU A 425 -3.90 -14.74 -21.45
CA GLU A 425 -4.50 -14.91 -22.78
C GLU A 425 -4.27 -13.68 -23.66
N HIS A 426 -4.31 -12.48 -23.09
CA HIS A 426 -3.96 -11.25 -23.79
C HIS A 426 -2.54 -11.32 -24.37
N ARG A 427 -1.56 -11.76 -23.58
CA ARG A 427 -0.16 -11.89 -24.01
C ARG A 427 0.04 -13.03 -25.00
N GLU A 428 -0.65 -14.16 -24.82
CA GLU A 428 -0.66 -15.24 -25.81
C GLU A 428 -1.20 -14.81 -27.17
N ASN A 429 -2.32 -14.09 -27.18
CA ASN A 429 -3.01 -13.72 -28.42
C ASN A 429 -2.35 -12.55 -29.14
N ASN A 430 -1.59 -11.71 -28.44
CA ASN A 430 -1.03 -10.47 -28.97
C ASN A 430 0.51 -10.40 -28.90
N LEU A 431 1.20 -11.52 -28.62
CA LEU A 431 2.65 -11.60 -28.42
C LEU A 431 3.49 -10.75 -29.38
N THR A 432 3.29 -10.92 -30.69
CA THR A 432 4.07 -10.21 -31.72
C THR A 432 3.77 -8.71 -31.73
N ALA A 433 2.53 -8.32 -31.46
CA ALA A 433 2.13 -6.92 -31.46
C ALA A 433 2.66 -6.20 -30.20
N ILE A 434 2.60 -6.84 -29.04
CA ILE A 434 3.20 -6.36 -27.78
C ILE A 434 4.72 -6.19 -27.95
N ALA A 435 5.41 -7.19 -28.53
CA ALA A 435 6.85 -7.08 -28.80
C ALA A 435 7.20 -5.94 -29.77
N ALA A 436 6.33 -5.65 -30.74
CA ALA A 436 6.52 -4.55 -31.67
C ALA A 436 6.44 -3.18 -30.97
N LEU A 437 5.62 -3.05 -29.92
CA LEU A 437 5.55 -1.83 -29.11
C LEU A 437 6.86 -1.61 -28.35
N TYR A 438 7.34 -2.60 -27.58
CA TYR A 438 8.63 -2.48 -26.86
C TYR A 438 9.84 -2.16 -27.76
N SER A 439 9.78 -2.51 -29.05
CA SER A 439 10.89 -2.32 -30.00
C SER A 439 10.75 -1.07 -30.88
N ASN A 440 9.66 -0.30 -30.74
CA ASN A 440 9.42 0.88 -31.57
C ASN A 440 10.26 2.11 -31.16
N GLY A 441 10.87 2.07 -29.97
CA GLY A 441 11.72 3.14 -29.43
C GLY A 441 10.97 4.30 -28.77
N ASP A 442 9.66 4.16 -28.55
CA ASP A 442 8.83 5.09 -27.79
C ASP A 442 8.39 4.44 -26.46
N PRO A 443 9.04 4.79 -25.33
CA PRO A 443 8.67 4.27 -24.02
C PRO A 443 7.23 4.62 -23.59
N GLY A 444 6.58 5.60 -24.23
CA GLY A 444 5.17 5.90 -23.97
C GLY A 444 4.21 4.84 -24.52
N ASP A 445 4.67 4.04 -25.49
CA ASP A 445 3.90 2.92 -26.07
C ASP A 445 4.21 1.58 -25.37
N ASP A 446 5.19 1.54 -24.46
CA ASP A 446 5.58 0.32 -23.76
C ASP A 446 4.39 -0.25 -22.98
N PRO A 447 4.02 -1.52 -23.20
CA PRO A 447 2.99 -2.16 -22.41
C PRO A 447 3.35 -2.23 -20.93
N THR A 448 2.36 -2.02 -20.07
CA THR A 448 2.56 -2.17 -18.62
C THR A 448 2.80 -3.65 -18.27
N ASN A 449 3.78 -3.92 -17.40
CA ASN A 449 4.00 -5.28 -16.90
C ASN A 449 2.71 -5.83 -16.27
N PHE A 450 2.45 -7.13 -16.43
CA PHE A 450 1.25 -7.80 -15.92
C PHE A 450 1.02 -7.61 -14.41
N LEU A 451 2.09 -7.39 -13.64
CA LEU A 451 2.02 -7.18 -12.19
C LEU A 451 2.15 -5.72 -11.78
N LEU A 452 2.08 -4.80 -12.73
CA LEU A 452 2.10 -3.37 -12.48
C LEU A 452 0.74 -2.74 -12.80
N LYS A 453 0.49 -1.61 -12.15
CA LYS A 453 -0.68 -0.77 -12.38
C LYS A 453 -0.26 0.68 -12.56
N SER A 454 -0.84 1.33 -13.56
CA SER A 454 -0.57 2.72 -13.91
C SER A 454 -1.34 3.68 -13.03
N HIS A 455 -0.71 4.81 -12.75
CA HIS A 455 -1.28 5.89 -11.95
C HIS A 455 -1.06 7.24 -12.60
N LYS A 456 -1.97 8.18 -12.32
CA LYS A 456 -1.84 9.59 -12.71
C LYS A 456 -0.61 10.24 -12.06
N TRP A 457 -0.21 9.76 -10.87
CA TRP A 457 0.91 10.30 -10.12
C TRP A 457 1.88 9.23 -9.65
N GLY A 458 3.17 9.56 -9.70
CA GLY A 458 4.24 8.67 -9.27
C GLY A 458 4.48 7.52 -10.25
N PRO A 459 5.41 6.62 -9.92
CA PRO A 459 5.67 5.42 -10.72
C PRO A 459 4.53 4.41 -10.61
N ASN A 460 4.48 3.50 -11.58
CA ASN A 460 3.60 2.34 -11.56
C ASN A 460 3.85 1.49 -10.31
N THR A 461 2.80 0.83 -9.83
CA THR A 461 2.85 0.09 -8.55
C THR A 461 2.51 -1.37 -8.71
N ILE A 462 3.02 -2.19 -7.80
CA ILE A 462 2.82 -3.65 -7.82
C ILE A 462 1.36 -4.01 -7.49
N VAL A 463 0.77 -4.85 -8.33
CA VAL A 463 -0.53 -5.49 -8.10
C VAL A 463 -0.33 -6.75 -7.24
N CYS A 464 -0.95 -6.77 -6.08
CA CYS A 464 -0.77 -7.86 -5.11
C CYS A 464 -1.72 -9.03 -5.41
N GLN A 465 -2.95 -8.75 -5.85
CA GLN A 465 -3.97 -9.77 -6.09
C GLN A 465 -3.58 -10.75 -7.19
N THR A 466 -2.97 -10.29 -8.29
CA THR A 466 -2.49 -11.19 -9.34
C THR A 466 -1.34 -12.09 -8.85
N CYS A 467 -0.54 -11.61 -7.90
CA CYS A 467 0.51 -12.38 -7.22
C CYS A 467 -0.02 -13.38 -6.19
N HIS A 468 -1.17 -13.10 -5.55
CA HIS A 468 -1.63 -13.78 -4.33
C HIS A 468 -3.02 -14.41 -4.42
N GLN A 469 -3.61 -14.45 -5.61
CA GLN A 469 -4.99 -14.86 -5.81
C GLN A 469 -5.27 -16.31 -5.39
N THR A 470 -6.38 -16.54 -4.66
CA THR A 470 -6.92 -17.89 -4.39
C THR A 470 -8.44 -18.03 -4.48
N GLN A 471 -9.15 -17.01 -4.95
CA GLN A 471 -10.61 -16.88 -4.88
C GLN A 471 -11.37 -18.13 -5.33
N SER A 472 -10.93 -18.82 -6.40
CA SER A 472 -11.55 -20.07 -6.90
C SER A 472 -10.80 -21.34 -6.50
N ARG A 473 -9.66 -21.23 -5.82
CA ARG A 473 -8.86 -22.40 -5.43
C ARG A 473 -9.38 -23.01 -4.15
N VAL A 474 -9.68 -24.31 -4.19
CA VAL A 474 -10.12 -25.08 -3.02
C VAL A 474 -8.96 -25.90 -2.48
N TRP A 475 -8.54 -25.58 -1.26
CA TRP A 475 -7.51 -26.33 -0.53
C TRP A 475 -8.14 -27.46 0.28
N SER A 476 -7.57 -28.66 0.25
CA SER A 476 -8.01 -29.74 1.13
C SER A 476 -7.67 -29.44 2.58
N GLU A 477 -8.45 -29.97 3.53
CA GLU A 477 -8.17 -29.81 4.97
C GLU A 477 -6.77 -30.33 5.34
N GLU A 478 -6.34 -31.43 4.72
CA GLU A 478 -5.00 -32.01 4.90
C GLU A 478 -3.89 -31.03 4.47
N VAL A 479 -4.07 -30.35 3.34
CA VAL A 479 -3.10 -29.36 2.84
C VAL A 479 -3.10 -28.10 3.71
N ILE A 480 -4.28 -27.65 4.15
CA ILE A 480 -4.39 -26.53 5.10
C ILE A 480 -3.68 -26.86 6.41
N GLU A 481 -3.86 -28.08 6.93
CA GLU A 481 -3.25 -28.53 8.17
C GLU A 481 -1.72 -28.73 8.01
N GLN A 482 -1.28 -29.33 6.91
CA GLN A 482 0.15 -29.47 6.57
C GLN A 482 0.86 -28.11 6.60
N TYR A 483 0.33 -27.12 5.87
CA TYR A 483 0.94 -25.78 5.81
C TYR A 483 0.65 -24.92 7.04
N ARG A 484 -0.21 -25.36 7.96
CA ARG A 484 -0.42 -24.71 9.26
C ARG A 484 0.78 -24.94 10.19
N TYR A 485 1.47 -26.09 10.07
CA TYR A 485 2.56 -26.49 10.98
C TYR A 485 3.91 -26.74 10.31
N GLU A 486 3.99 -26.77 8.98
CA GLU A 486 5.28 -26.85 8.32
C GLU A 486 6.19 -25.71 8.81
N PRO A 487 7.37 -26.03 9.36
CA PRO A 487 8.36 -25.02 9.62
C PRO A 487 8.62 -24.31 8.29
N ALA A 488 8.78 -22.98 8.33
CA ALA A 488 9.46 -22.33 7.22
C ALA A 488 10.75 -23.13 6.99
N HIS A 489 11.12 -23.44 5.75
CA HIS A 489 12.48 -23.89 5.50
C HIS A 489 13.42 -22.93 6.24
N GLU A 490 14.18 -23.49 7.19
CA GLU A 490 14.87 -22.75 8.25
C GLU A 490 15.80 -21.66 7.70
N ASP A 491 16.23 -21.82 6.44
CA ASP A 491 17.31 -21.08 5.80
C ASP A 491 17.08 -19.57 5.66
N VAL A 492 15.85 -19.05 5.77
CA VAL A 492 15.59 -17.60 5.65
C VAL A 492 14.56 -17.06 6.65
N ALA A 493 14.50 -17.63 7.85
CA ALA A 493 13.61 -17.13 8.90
C ALA A 493 14.19 -15.94 9.69
N VAL A 494 15.50 -15.73 9.61
CA VAL A 494 16.22 -14.61 10.24
C VAL A 494 16.92 -13.74 9.21
N VAL A 495 17.12 -12.46 9.54
CA VAL A 495 17.84 -11.51 8.71
C VAL A 495 19.33 -11.50 9.06
N GLY A 496 19.66 -11.57 10.35
CA GLY A 496 21.02 -11.46 10.86
C GLY A 496 21.52 -10.01 10.77
N GLU A 497 22.13 -9.64 9.65
CA GLU A 497 22.57 -8.26 9.39
C GLU A 497 21.42 -7.45 8.78
N TRP A 498 20.69 -6.73 9.64
CA TRP A 498 19.54 -5.93 9.22
C TRP A 498 19.95 -4.78 8.29
N PRO A 499 19.31 -4.63 7.10
CA PRO A 499 19.52 -3.48 6.24
C PRO A 499 19.19 -2.19 7.00
N ALA A 500 20.09 -1.20 6.91
CA ALA A 500 19.85 0.10 7.53
C ALA A 500 18.66 0.80 6.87
N ILE A 501 17.76 1.36 7.66
CA ILE A 501 16.70 2.23 7.14
C ILE A 501 17.36 3.51 6.63
N THR A 502 17.36 3.69 5.31
CA THR A 502 18.13 4.74 4.62
C THR A 502 17.40 6.09 4.52
N THR A 503 16.09 6.10 4.74
CA THR A 503 15.22 7.29 4.59
C THR A 503 14.33 7.46 5.81
N THR A 504 13.65 8.59 5.91
CA THR A 504 12.50 8.71 6.81
C THR A 504 11.37 7.76 6.38
N TRP A 505 10.42 7.50 7.29
CA TRP A 505 9.21 6.74 6.93
C TRP A 505 8.34 7.48 5.90
N TYR A 506 8.51 8.78 5.71
CA TYR A 506 7.77 9.52 4.68
C TYR A 506 8.54 9.66 3.35
N GLY A 507 9.64 8.91 3.18
CA GLY A 507 10.37 8.84 1.92
C GLY A 507 11.32 10.00 1.65
N ALA A 508 11.68 10.81 2.65
CA ALA A 508 12.68 11.85 2.50
C ALA A 508 14.07 11.34 2.87
N SER A 509 15.09 11.87 2.18
CA SER A 509 16.49 11.66 2.54
C SER A 509 16.74 12.02 4.00
N LEU A 510 17.47 11.16 4.72
CA LEU A 510 17.92 11.51 6.06
C LEU A 510 18.89 12.69 5.94
N PRO A 511 18.77 13.75 6.77
CA PRO A 511 19.78 14.79 6.82
C PRO A 511 21.13 14.10 6.99
N ALA A 512 22.06 14.34 6.07
CA ALA A 512 23.36 13.66 6.05
C ALA A 512 23.88 13.55 7.48
N LEU A 513 23.85 12.34 8.03
CA LEU A 513 24.46 12.07 9.32
C LEU A 513 25.90 12.50 9.10
N SER A 514 26.30 13.59 9.72
CA SER A 514 27.66 14.10 9.70
C SER A 514 28.56 12.96 10.17
N ARG A 515 29.09 12.19 9.22
CA ARG A 515 30.10 11.15 9.46
C ARG A 515 31.38 11.81 9.92
#